data_AF-A0A367RNL4-F1
#
_entry.id   AF-A0A367RNL4-F1
#
_cell.length_a   1.000
_cell.length_b   1.000
_cell.length_c   1.000
_cell.angle_alpha   90.00
_cell.angle_beta   90.00
_cell.angle_gamma   90.00
#
_symmetry.space_group_name_H-M   'P 1'
#
loop_
_entity.id
_entity.type
_entity.pdbx_description
1 polymer ?
#
loop_
_entity_poly.entity_id
_entity_poly.type
_entity_poly.pdbx_seq_one_letter_code
_entity_poly.pdbx_strand_id
1 'polypeptide(L)'
;MTTLDAFPLELLTQPATERLAYFENKTVAHPRLQEVNEILMRTIAEPAGASFIFVYGPSGIGKTTLRLRAEEKLTELALPKLESDRAHVPVIGIEAIAPESRYFNWKEYYTRALIALEEPLIDHKFDYGVRGISRNNFGKINVESKVVAPALRRALENALIHRHPDVFFVDEAQHFGKVASGYKLQDQLDCLKSLANMTGILHCLLGTYELLTFRNLSGQLSRRSVDIHFRRYCADSPEDVQAFKSVLLTFQQHMPLAETPNLVDHWEYFYERTLGCVGIVKDWLMRALKDALDREATTITLKDLQKRALSVAQCQKIFKDIQEGELQLSETEAHVQDLRSALGLGAKPIVLPEETPKTTRPPKKVAKRKPKRDPIGVQQDVS
;
A
#
# COMPACT_ATOMS: atom_id res chain seq x y z
N MET A 1 -32.70 -4.35 -20.84
CA MET A 1 -32.06 -3.07 -20.51
C MET A 1 -32.50 -2.73 -19.10
N THR A 2 -31.75 -3.18 -18.10
CA THR A 2 -32.09 -3.07 -16.67
C THR A 2 -31.67 -1.70 -16.14
N THR A 3 -32.63 -1.00 -15.56
CA THR A 3 -32.59 0.35 -14.98
C THR A 3 -31.80 0.42 -13.66
N LEU A 4 -30.51 0.11 -13.67
CA LEU A 4 -29.65 0.12 -12.46
C LEU A 4 -28.41 1.05 -12.54
N ASP A 5 -28.20 1.75 -13.65
CA ASP A 5 -26.96 2.50 -13.91
C ASP A 5 -26.99 3.99 -13.47
N ALA A 6 -28.01 4.45 -12.75
CA ALA A 6 -28.14 5.86 -12.33
C ALA A 6 -28.53 5.97 -10.84
N PHE A 7 -28.48 7.20 -10.29
CA PHE A 7 -28.97 7.46 -8.93
C PHE A 7 -30.51 7.34 -8.83
N PRO A 8 -31.07 6.94 -7.68
CA PRO A 8 -32.52 6.92 -7.46
C PRO A 8 -33.15 8.31 -7.61
N LEU A 9 -34.17 8.45 -8.46
CA LEU A 9 -34.77 9.77 -8.78
C LEU A 9 -35.42 10.44 -7.56
N GLU A 10 -35.84 9.65 -6.57
CA GLU A 10 -36.39 10.13 -5.31
C GLU A 10 -35.40 11.04 -4.58
N LEU A 11 -34.08 10.83 -4.76
CA LEU A 11 -33.04 11.67 -4.16
C LEU A 11 -33.12 13.13 -4.60
N LEU A 12 -33.68 13.45 -5.77
CA LEU A 12 -33.80 14.84 -6.21
C LEU A 12 -34.72 15.67 -5.31
N THR A 13 -35.68 15.01 -4.66
CA THR A 13 -36.60 15.63 -3.70
C THR A 13 -36.06 15.64 -2.27
N GLN A 14 -34.97 14.91 -2.00
CA GLN A 14 -34.35 14.85 -0.69
C GLN A 14 -33.48 16.08 -0.40
N PRO A 15 -33.24 16.39 0.89
CA PRO A 15 -32.31 17.44 1.29
C PRO A 15 -30.91 17.25 0.68
N ALA A 16 -30.20 18.36 0.47
CA ALA A 16 -28.84 18.36 -0.07
C ALA A 16 -27.88 17.43 0.72
N THR A 17 -28.09 17.32 2.04
CA THR A 17 -27.29 16.44 2.92
C THR A 17 -27.42 14.97 2.56
N GLU A 18 -28.62 14.49 2.23
CA GLU A 18 -28.85 13.08 1.85
C GLU A 18 -28.30 12.79 0.45
N ARG A 19 -28.45 13.74 -0.48
CA ARG A 19 -27.88 13.67 -1.83
C ARG A 19 -26.36 13.59 -1.77
N LEU A 20 -25.73 14.40 -0.93
CA LEU A 20 -24.28 14.34 -0.71
C LEU A 20 -23.86 13.00 -0.08
N ALA A 21 -24.55 12.54 0.96
CA ALA A 21 -24.26 11.28 1.62
C ALA A 21 -24.39 10.08 0.66
N TYR A 22 -25.38 10.10 -0.25
CA TYR A 22 -25.50 9.09 -1.29
C TYR A 22 -24.25 9.04 -2.19
N PHE A 23 -23.83 10.20 -2.71
CA PHE A 23 -22.68 10.26 -3.62
C PHE A 23 -21.36 9.95 -2.90
N GLU A 24 -21.24 10.34 -1.63
CA GLU A 24 -20.10 10.00 -0.76
C GLU A 24 -19.98 8.49 -0.56
N ASN A 25 -21.08 7.80 -0.27
CA ASN A 25 -21.11 6.35 -0.06
C ASN A 25 -21.03 5.56 -1.38
N LYS A 26 -21.36 6.18 -2.51
CA LYS A 26 -21.28 5.52 -3.82
C LYS A 26 -19.82 5.20 -4.15
N THR A 27 -19.56 3.91 -4.32
CA THR A 27 -18.27 3.43 -4.78
C THR A 27 -18.36 2.93 -6.21
N VAL A 28 -17.61 3.56 -7.12
CA VAL A 28 -17.55 3.16 -8.53
C VAL A 28 -16.64 1.95 -8.67
N ALA A 29 -17.15 0.86 -9.24
CA ALA A 29 -16.32 -0.25 -9.69
C ALA A 29 -15.64 0.16 -11.00
N HIS A 30 -14.35 -0.14 -11.11
CA HIS A 30 -13.57 0.14 -12.31
C HIS A 30 -12.56 -0.99 -12.55
N PRO A 31 -12.11 -1.19 -13.80
CA PRO A 31 -11.31 -2.37 -14.18
C PRO A 31 -10.08 -2.59 -13.29
N ARG A 32 -9.31 -1.54 -12.98
CA ARG A 32 -8.11 -1.64 -12.14
C ARG A 32 -8.40 -2.04 -10.70
N LEU A 33 -9.50 -1.56 -10.13
CA LEU A 33 -9.91 -1.95 -8.78
C LEU A 33 -10.40 -3.39 -8.73
N GLN A 34 -11.11 -3.85 -9.76
CA GLN A 34 -11.53 -5.24 -9.88
C GLN A 34 -10.33 -6.18 -10.02
N GLU A 35 -9.42 -5.87 -10.95
CA GLU A 35 -8.17 -6.62 -11.17
C GLU A 35 -7.36 -6.77 -9.87
N VAL A 36 -7.10 -5.65 -9.19
CA VAL A 36 -6.32 -5.66 -7.94
C VAL A 36 -7.06 -6.40 -6.82
N ASN A 37 -8.38 -6.26 -6.73
CA ASN A 37 -9.19 -6.98 -5.74
C ASN A 37 -9.19 -8.49 -5.99
N GLU A 38 -9.27 -8.94 -7.23
CA GLU A 38 -9.20 -10.36 -7.57
C GLU A 38 -7.83 -10.96 -7.21
N ILE A 39 -6.74 -10.25 -7.52
CA ILE A 39 -5.39 -10.66 -7.12
C ILE A 39 -5.29 -10.73 -5.59
N LEU A 40 -5.71 -9.69 -4.88
CA LEU A 40 -5.67 -9.63 -3.42
C LEU A 40 -6.45 -10.78 -2.77
N MET A 41 -7.70 -10.99 -3.20
CA MET A 41 -8.55 -12.05 -2.67
C MET A 41 -7.97 -13.44 -2.92
N ARG A 42 -7.39 -13.66 -4.11
CA ARG A 42 -6.71 -14.93 -4.42
C ARG A 42 -5.47 -15.13 -3.54
N THR A 43 -4.67 -14.09 -3.33
CA THR A 43 -3.48 -14.17 -2.46
C THR A 43 -3.86 -14.41 -0.99
N ILE A 44 -4.96 -13.85 -0.51
CA ILE A 44 -5.46 -14.12 0.85
C ILE A 44 -5.93 -15.56 0.99
N ALA A 45 -6.68 -16.08 0.00
CA ALA A 45 -7.15 -17.46 0.01
C ALA A 45 -6.00 -18.48 -0.08
N GLU A 46 -4.96 -18.16 -0.88
CA GLU A 46 -3.81 -19.04 -1.11
C GLU A 46 -2.48 -18.26 -0.95
N PRO A 47 -2.00 -18.02 0.29
CA PRO A 47 -0.81 -17.20 0.53
C PRO A 47 0.50 -17.85 0.08
N ALA A 48 0.50 -19.15 -0.21
CA ALA A 48 1.70 -19.91 -0.64
C ALA A 48 2.94 -19.71 0.26
N GLY A 49 2.74 -19.53 1.57
CA GLY A 49 3.81 -19.29 2.55
C GLY A 49 4.23 -17.82 2.70
N ALA A 50 3.54 -16.89 2.04
CA ALA A 50 3.66 -15.47 2.30
C ALA A 50 3.11 -15.12 3.69
N SER A 51 3.82 -14.22 4.39
CA SER A 51 3.36 -13.62 5.64
C SER A 51 2.90 -12.18 5.44
N PHE A 52 3.23 -11.58 4.28
CA PHE A 52 2.89 -10.21 3.93
C PHE A 52 2.31 -10.09 2.52
N ILE A 53 1.37 -9.17 2.35
CA ILE A 53 0.94 -8.62 1.07
C ILE A 53 1.22 -7.13 1.10
N PHE A 54 1.92 -6.59 0.10
CA PHE A 54 2.13 -5.16 -0.06
C PHE A 54 1.24 -4.65 -1.20
N VAL A 55 0.30 -3.76 -0.88
CA VAL A 55 -0.50 -3.06 -1.88
C VAL A 55 -0.03 -1.61 -1.94
N TYR A 56 0.65 -1.24 -3.01
CA TYR A 56 1.18 0.10 -3.18
C TYR A 56 0.69 0.75 -4.47
N GLY A 57 0.60 2.07 -4.44
CA GLY A 57 0.18 2.88 -5.58
C GLY A 57 0.04 4.35 -5.21
N PRO A 58 -0.34 5.20 -6.18
CA PRO A 58 -0.50 6.63 -5.96
C PRO A 58 -1.45 6.95 -4.80
N SER A 59 -1.30 8.11 -4.18
CA SER A 59 -2.35 8.64 -3.31
C SER A 59 -3.62 8.91 -4.13
N GLY A 60 -4.78 8.54 -3.58
CA GLY A 60 -6.06 8.73 -4.28
C GLY A 60 -6.33 7.74 -5.42
N ILE A 61 -5.63 6.61 -5.54
CA ILE A 61 -5.99 5.58 -6.53
C ILE A 61 -7.19 4.70 -6.10
N GLY A 62 -7.45 4.61 -4.79
CA GLY A 62 -8.55 3.80 -4.24
C GLY A 62 -8.13 2.64 -3.32
N LYS A 63 -6.95 2.70 -2.68
CA LYS A 63 -6.45 1.64 -1.77
C LYS A 63 -7.36 1.40 -0.57
N THR A 64 -7.81 2.45 0.11
CA THR A 64 -8.76 2.31 1.22
C THR A 64 -10.08 1.69 0.76
N THR A 65 -10.55 2.06 -0.44
CA THR A 65 -11.73 1.45 -1.06
C THR A 65 -11.53 -0.03 -1.37
N LEU A 66 -10.35 -0.40 -1.86
CA LEU A 66 -9.96 -1.80 -2.07
C LEU A 66 -10.00 -2.58 -0.76
N ARG A 67 -9.40 -2.04 0.32
CA ARG A 67 -9.44 -2.65 1.65
C ARG A 67 -10.89 -2.92 2.04
N LEU A 68 -11.73 -1.88 2.13
CA LEU A 68 -13.13 -1.99 2.57
C LEU A 68 -13.93 -3.04 1.78
N ARG A 69 -13.74 -3.10 0.45
CA ARG A 69 -14.39 -4.12 -0.40
C ARG A 69 -13.89 -5.54 -0.11
N ALA A 70 -12.60 -5.69 0.14
CA ALA A 70 -12.05 -6.98 0.54
C ALA A 70 -12.59 -7.39 1.93
N GLU A 71 -12.71 -6.46 2.88
CA GLU A 71 -13.27 -6.75 4.22
C GLU A 71 -14.72 -7.23 4.13
N GLU A 72 -15.55 -6.52 3.35
CA GLU A 72 -16.95 -6.88 3.11
C GLU A 72 -17.05 -8.31 2.54
N LYS A 73 -16.31 -8.58 1.46
CA LYS A 73 -16.33 -9.88 0.78
C LYS A 73 -15.81 -11.02 1.66
N LEU A 74 -14.74 -10.80 2.42
CA LEU A 74 -14.20 -11.82 3.33
C LEU A 74 -15.16 -12.08 4.48
N THR A 75 -15.82 -11.05 5.00
CA THR A 75 -16.84 -11.19 6.05
C THR A 75 -18.02 -12.01 5.55
N GLU A 76 -18.52 -11.74 4.33
CA GLU A 76 -19.57 -12.53 3.69
C GLU A 76 -19.18 -13.99 3.52
N LEU A 77 -17.96 -14.26 3.03
CA LEU A 77 -17.44 -15.62 2.86
C LEU A 77 -17.27 -16.37 4.18
N ALA A 78 -17.03 -15.65 5.28
CA ALA A 78 -16.85 -16.22 6.60
C ALA A 78 -18.17 -16.54 7.33
N LEU A 79 -19.32 -15.99 6.88
CA LEU A 79 -20.61 -16.19 7.54
C LEU A 79 -20.93 -17.65 7.88
N PRO A 80 -20.74 -18.64 6.98
CA PRO A 80 -21.01 -20.05 7.31
C PRO A 80 -20.06 -20.60 8.39
N LYS A 81 -18.80 -20.15 8.41
CA LYS A 81 -17.79 -20.58 9.39
C LYS A 81 -18.11 -20.04 10.77
N LEU A 82 -18.65 -18.82 10.86
CA LEU A 82 -19.06 -18.16 12.10
C LEU A 82 -20.19 -18.89 12.84
N GLU A 83 -20.99 -19.72 12.15
CA GLU A 83 -21.99 -20.58 12.81
C GLU A 83 -21.33 -21.62 13.71
N SER A 84 -20.21 -22.19 13.24
CA SER A 84 -19.44 -23.23 13.93
C SER A 84 -18.37 -22.67 14.87
N ASP A 85 -17.72 -21.57 14.50
CA ASP A 85 -16.69 -20.89 15.27
C ASP A 85 -17.06 -19.43 15.49
N ARG A 86 -17.80 -19.19 16.58
CA ARG A 86 -18.22 -17.85 17.00
C ARG A 86 -17.09 -17.00 17.59
N ALA A 87 -15.87 -17.53 17.67
CA ALA A 87 -14.70 -16.79 18.10
C ALA A 87 -13.89 -16.27 16.91
N HIS A 88 -14.07 -16.81 15.71
CA HIS A 88 -13.36 -16.36 14.53
C HIS A 88 -13.73 -14.92 14.14
N VAL A 89 -12.72 -14.09 13.88
CA VAL A 89 -12.87 -12.74 13.31
C VAL A 89 -12.21 -12.78 11.93
N PRO A 90 -12.93 -12.79 10.80
CA PRO A 90 -12.33 -13.05 9.50
C PRO A 90 -11.34 -11.96 9.05
N VAL A 91 -11.62 -10.70 9.40
CA VAL A 91 -10.85 -9.55 8.95
C VAL A 91 -10.64 -8.55 10.07
N ILE A 92 -9.44 -7.99 10.14
CA ILE A 92 -9.12 -6.85 11.00
C ILE A 92 -8.49 -5.78 10.12
N GLY A 93 -8.94 -4.53 10.27
CA GLY A 93 -8.38 -3.39 9.56
C GLY A 93 -8.08 -2.24 10.49
N ILE A 94 -6.86 -1.71 10.42
CA ILE A 94 -6.48 -0.45 11.08
C ILE A 94 -5.74 0.47 10.12
N GLU A 95 -5.65 1.73 10.50
CA GLU A 95 -4.78 2.71 9.86
C GLU A 95 -3.53 2.90 10.73
N ALA A 96 -2.34 2.82 10.13
CA ALA A 96 -1.10 3.19 10.80
C ALA A 96 -1.04 4.71 10.93
N ILE A 97 -1.01 5.22 12.16
CA ILE A 97 -0.98 6.68 12.39
C ILE A 97 0.43 7.22 12.16
N ALA A 98 0.51 8.38 11.49
CA ALA A 98 1.76 9.13 11.37
C ALA A 98 2.29 9.51 12.78
N PRO A 99 3.56 9.24 13.08
CA PRO A 99 4.08 9.53 14.41
C PRO A 99 4.13 11.04 14.67
N GLU A 100 3.66 11.48 15.84
CA GLU A 100 3.83 12.87 16.32
C GLU A 100 5.29 13.18 16.68
N SER A 101 6.09 12.13 16.91
CA SER A 101 7.52 12.20 17.25
C SER A 101 8.39 11.59 16.16
N ARG A 102 9.71 11.54 16.35
CA ARG A 102 10.65 10.88 15.40
C ARG A 102 10.54 9.35 15.36
N TYR A 103 9.62 8.76 16.12
CA TYR A 103 9.47 7.33 16.33
C TYR A 103 8.01 6.88 16.18
N PHE A 104 7.81 5.73 15.53
CA PHE A 104 6.50 5.10 15.43
C PHE A 104 5.97 4.67 16.80
N ASN A 105 4.70 4.98 17.08
CA ASN A 105 4.07 4.69 18.36
C ASN A 105 3.43 3.29 18.36
N TRP A 106 4.22 2.27 18.69
CA TRP A 106 3.74 0.89 18.82
C TRP A 106 2.64 0.71 19.87
N LYS A 107 2.66 1.49 20.96
CA LYS A 107 1.63 1.41 21.99
C LYS A 107 0.26 1.77 21.42
N GLU A 108 0.21 2.85 20.64
CA GLU A 108 -1.01 3.27 19.95
C GLU A 108 -1.44 2.25 18.90
N TYR A 109 -0.50 1.75 18.09
CA TYR A 109 -0.76 0.71 17.10
C TYR A 109 -1.42 -0.53 17.70
N TYR A 110 -0.86 -1.09 18.79
CA TYR A 110 -1.42 -2.26 19.45
C TYR A 110 -2.78 -1.96 20.11
N THR A 111 -2.96 -0.77 20.64
CA THR A 111 -4.24 -0.35 21.25
C THR A 111 -5.34 -0.29 20.18
N ARG A 112 -5.08 0.36 19.04
CA ARG A 112 -6.03 0.42 17.92
C ARG A 112 -6.32 -0.95 17.33
N ALA A 113 -5.31 -1.82 17.21
CA ALA A 113 -5.48 -3.20 16.76
C ALA A 113 -6.39 -4.00 17.70
N LEU A 114 -6.20 -3.88 19.01
CA LEU A 114 -7.06 -4.52 20.02
C LEU A 114 -8.49 -3.98 19.98
N ILE A 115 -8.66 -2.67 19.75
CA ILE A 115 -9.98 -2.04 19.58
C ILE A 115 -10.66 -2.54 18.29
N ALA A 116 -9.91 -2.72 17.20
CA ALA A 116 -10.45 -3.25 15.95
C ALA A 116 -10.84 -4.74 16.06
N LEU A 117 -10.25 -5.46 17.02
CA LEU A 117 -10.60 -6.83 17.40
C LEU A 117 -11.81 -6.92 18.33
N GLU A 118 -12.50 -5.81 18.62
CA GLU A 118 -13.66 -5.81 19.49
C GLU A 118 -14.89 -6.45 18.85
N GLU A 119 -15.49 -7.42 19.54
CA GLU A 119 -16.80 -7.97 19.20
C GLU A 119 -17.80 -7.88 20.38
N PRO A 120 -19.11 -7.98 20.10
CA PRO A 120 -20.14 -8.16 21.12
C PRO A 120 -19.91 -9.43 21.97
N LEU A 121 -20.16 -9.32 23.29
CA LEU A 121 -20.03 -10.39 24.29
C LEU A 121 -18.62 -11.01 24.45
N ILE A 122 -17.55 -10.30 24.10
CA ILE A 122 -16.18 -10.77 24.34
C ILE A 122 -15.91 -11.06 25.83
N ASP A 123 -16.62 -10.36 26.72
CA ASP A 123 -16.43 -10.38 28.18
C ASP A 123 -16.59 -11.80 28.75
N HIS A 124 -17.33 -12.65 28.05
CA HIS A 124 -17.56 -14.05 28.40
C HIS A 124 -16.65 -15.03 27.65
N LYS A 125 -15.79 -14.56 26.74
CA LYS A 125 -15.03 -15.39 25.80
C LYS A 125 -13.52 -15.33 26.02
N PHE A 126 -12.95 -14.26 26.58
CA PHE A 126 -11.49 -14.10 26.60
C PHE A 126 -10.91 -13.28 27.76
N ASP A 127 -9.85 -13.78 28.38
CA ASP A 127 -8.95 -13.01 29.26
C ASP A 127 -7.72 -12.58 28.44
N TYR A 128 -7.49 -11.28 28.32
CA TYR A 128 -6.32 -10.74 27.62
C TYR A 128 -4.99 -11.05 28.33
N GLY A 129 -5.03 -11.59 29.56
CA GLY A 129 -3.87 -12.03 30.33
C GLY A 129 -3.00 -10.87 30.85
N VAL A 130 -3.52 -9.64 30.79
CA VAL A 130 -2.79 -8.41 31.10
C VAL A 130 -3.58 -7.52 32.04
N ARG A 131 -3.04 -7.28 33.25
CA ARG A 131 -3.62 -6.33 34.21
C ARG A 131 -3.60 -4.91 33.63
N GLY A 132 -4.74 -4.21 33.69
CA GLY A 132 -4.90 -2.84 33.21
C GLY A 132 -5.48 -2.72 31.80
N ILE A 133 -5.76 -3.83 31.13
CA ILE A 133 -6.66 -3.87 29.97
C ILE A 133 -8.00 -4.40 30.50
N SER A 134 -9.02 -3.56 30.47
CA SER A 134 -10.38 -3.92 30.92
C SER A 134 -11.38 -3.40 29.89
N ARG A 135 -12.67 -3.75 30.02
CA ARG A 135 -13.72 -3.09 29.26
C ARG A 135 -14.54 -2.18 30.17
N ASN A 136 -15.01 -1.05 29.64
CA ASN A 136 -15.93 -0.18 30.36
C ASN A 136 -17.37 -0.75 30.33
N ASN A 137 -18.31 -0.11 31.03
CA ASN A 137 -19.71 -0.56 31.10
C ASN A 137 -20.45 -0.60 29.75
N PHE A 138 -19.85 -0.04 28.69
CA PHE A 138 -20.38 -0.08 27.32
C PHE A 138 -19.73 -1.20 26.47
N GLY A 139 -18.94 -2.07 27.10
CA GLY A 139 -18.24 -3.16 26.43
C GLY A 139 -17.08 -2.69 25.54
N LYS A 140 -16.59 -1.44 25.66
CA LYS A 140 -15.42 -0.95 24.89
C LYS A 140 -14.13 -1.20 25.65
N ILE A 141 -13.05 -1.56 24.95
CA ILE A 141 -11.74 -1.73 25.56
C ILE A 141 -11.27 -0.39 26.15
N ASN A 142 -10.93 -0.45 27.42
CA ASN A 142 -10.27 0.58 28.19
C ASN A 142 -8.87 0.10 28.55
N VAL A 143 -7.87 0.72 27.93
CA VAL A 143 -6.46 0.50 28.26
C VAL A 143 -6.02 1.55 29.26
N GLU A 144 -5.71 1.13 30.48
CA GLU A 144 -5.16 2.03 31.49
C GLU A 144 -3.82 2.63 31.01
N SER A 145 -3.59 3.90 31.33
CA SER A 145 -2.40 4.65 30.88
C SER A 145 -1.08 3.97 31.26
N LYS A 146 -1.05 3.22 32.36
CA LYS A 146 0.12 2.48 32.88
C LYS A 146 0.49 1.22 32.09
N VAL A 147 -0.37 0.74 31.20
CA VAL A 147 -0.06 -0.46 30.40
C VAL A 147 1.06 -0.15 29.41
N VAL A 148 2.09 -0.98 29.42
CA VAL A 148 3.29 -0.82 28.57
C VAL A 148 3.11 -1.52 27.22
N ALA A 149 3.82 -1.05 26.19
CA ALA A 149 3.72 -1.59 24.83
C ALA A 149 3.96 -3.12 24.73
N PRO A 150 4.93 -3.73 25.44
CA PRO A 150 5.10 -5.19 25.41
C PRO A 150 3.90 -5.97 25.94
N ALA A 151 3.16 -5.42 26.91
CA ALA A 151 1.97 -6.07 27.44
C ALA A 151 0.82 -6.00 26.42
N LEU A 152 0.63 -4.86 25.76
CA LEU A 152 -0.34 -4.71 24.67
C LEU A 152 -0.01 -5.62 23.48
N ARG A 153 1.29 -5.76 23.16
CA ARG A 153 1.74 -6.67 22.11
C ARG A 153 1.35 -8.12 22.43
N ARG A 154 1.60 -8.60 23.66
CA ARG A 154 1.21 -9.95 24.09
C ARG A 154 -0.31 -10.15 24.03
N ALA A 155 -1.07 -9.15 24.48
CA ALA A 155 -2.53 -9.19 24.39
C ALA A 155 -3.00 -9.29 22.93
N LEU A 156 -2.37 -8.54 22.02
CA LEU A 156 -2.67 -8.61 20.59
C LEU A 156 -2.27 -9.96 19.99
N GLU A 157 -1.09 -10.48 20.32
CA GLU A 157 -0.64 -11.80 19.86
C GLU A 157 -1.63 -12.89 20.27
N ASN A 158 -2.04 -12.92 21.55
CA ASN A 158 -3.06 -13.85 22.03
C ASN A 158 -4.38 -13.67 21.30
N ALA A 159 -4.86 -12.43 21.16
CA ALA A 159 -6.11 -12.16 20.46
C ALA A 159 -6.06 -12.66 19.01
N LEU A 160 -4.99 -12.39 18.27
CA LEU A 160 -4.83 -12.85 16.89
C LEU A 160 -4.78 -14.38 16.79
N ILE A 161 -4.06 -15.06 17.68
CA ILE A 161 -3.98 -16.52 17.69
C ILE A 161 -5.36 -17.16 17.93
N HIS A 162 -6.15 -16.63 18.86
CA HIS A 162 -7.44 -17.20 19.22
C HIS A 162 -8.58 -16.79 18.28
N ARG A 163 -8.50 -15.61 17.67
CA ARG A 163 -9.49 -15.10 16.72
C ARG A 163 -9.23 -15.55 15.28
N HIS A 164 -7.98 -15.94 15.00
CA HIS A 164 -7.52 -16.51 13.75
C HIS A 164 -8.06 -15.77 12.50
N PRO A 165 -7.79 -14.46 12.36
CA PRO A 165 -8.20 -13.73 11.16
C PRO A 165 -7.53 -14.29 9.91
N ASP A 166 -8.26 -14.26 8.79
CA ASP A 166 -7.72 -14.68 7.50
C ASP A 166 -6.70 -13.64 6.98
N VAL A 167 -6.90 -12.36 7.34
CA VAL A 167 -5.98 -11.27 7.04
C VAL A 167 -6.06 -10.13 8.06
N PHE A 168 -4.91 -9.50 8.31
CA PHE A 168 -4.79 -8.25 9.05
C PHE A 168 -4.40 -7.12 8.08
N PHE A 169 -5.32 -6.21 7.78
CA PHE A 169 -5.07 -5.01 7.00
C PHE A 169 -4.48 -3.86 7.82
N VAL A 170 -3.46 -3.20 7.26
CA VAL A 170 -2.91 -1.94 7.75
C VAL A 170 -2.89 -0.94 6.61
N ASP A 171 -3.76 0.07 6.67
CA ASP A 171 -3.77 1.20 5.74
C ASP A 171 -2.75 2.27 6.14
N GLU A 172 -2.33 3.11 5.19
CA GLU A 172 -1.29 4.13 5.37
C GLU A 172 0.03 3.58 5.96
N ALA A 173 0.37 2.33 5.63
CA ALA A 173 1.51 1.61 6.20
C ALA A 173 2.87 2.27 5.94
N GLN A 174 2.98 3.21 5.00
CA GLN A 174 4.20 4.00 4.83
C GLN A 174 4.57 4.80 6.10
N HIS A 175 3.64 5.00 7.03
CA HIS A 175 3.93 5.64 8.32
C HIS A 175 4.85 4.82 9.23
N PHE A 176 5.00 3.51 9.03
CA PHE A 176 6.11 2.75 9.65
C PHE A 176 7.49 3.24 9.21
N GLY A 177 7.56 3.82 8.00
CA GLY A 177 8.76 4.32 7.33
C GLY A 177 9.25 5.66 7.84
N LYS A 178 8.39 6.42 8.52
CA LYS A 178 8.68 7.78 9.00
C LYS A 178 9.52 7.76 10.27
N VAL A 179 10.73 7.24 10.17
CA VAL A 179 11.73 7.19 11.25
C VAL A 179 12.99 7.96 10.87
N ALA A 180 13.64 8.57 11.85
CA ALA A 180 14.81 9.43 11.63
C ALA A 180 16.09 8.71 11.12
N SER A 181 16.08 7.38 10.98
CA SER A 181 17.25 6.59 10.53
C SER A 181 16.84 5.26 9.91
N GLY A 182 17.56 4.82 8.87
CA GLY A 182 17.31 3.54 8.19
C GLY A 182 17.51 2.29 9.05
N TYR A 183 18.44 2.29 10.02
CA TYR A 183 18.58 1.18 10.97
C TYR A 183 17.30 0.98 11.81
N LYS A 184 16.70 2.10 12.24
CA LYS A 184 15.44 2.07 13.00
C LYS A 184 14.26 1.62 12.15
N LEU A 185 14.35 1.74 10.83
CA LEU A 185 13.31 1.26 9.91
C LEU A 185 13.35 -0.27 9.81
N GLN A 186 14.54 -0.85 9.74
CA GLN A 186 14.70 -2.30 9.78
C GLN A 186 14.13 -2.90 11.06
N ASP A 187 14.36 -2.25 12.22
CA ASP A 187 13.76 -2.66 13.50
C ASP A 187 12.22 -2.64 13.48
N GLN A 188 11.58 -1.67 12.80
CA GLN A 188 10.11 -1.64 12.66
C GLN A 188 9.61 -2.84 11.87
N LEU A 189 10.29 -3.15 10.76
CA LEU A 189 9.93 -4.28 9.91
C LEU A 189 10.17 -5.61 10.61
N ASP A 190 11.24 -5.74 11.40
CA ASP A 190 11.50 -6.94 12.19
C ASP A 190 10.45 -7.11 13.30
N CYS A 191 9.91 -6.02 13.85
CA CYS A 191 8.77 -6.07 14.76
C CYS A 191 7.51 -6.61 14.08
N LEU A 192 7.14 -6.11 12.89
CA LEU A 192 6.01 -6.63 12.11
C LEU A 192 6.21 -8.10 11.74
N LYS A 193 7.40 -8.47 11.26
CA LYS A 193 7.75 -9.86 10.93
C LYS A 193 7.61 -10.77 12.14
N SER A 194 8.10 -10.31 13.29
CA SER A 194 8.00 -11.06 14.53
C SER A 194 6.53 -11.28 14.92
N LEU A 195 5.68 -10.25 14.79
CA LEU A 195 4.24 -10.39 15.03
C LEU A 195 3.58 -11.38 14.06
N ALA A 196 3.84 -11.26 12.75
CA ALA A 196 3.30 -12.15 11.73
C ALA A 196 3.74 -13.61 11.95
N ASN A 197 5.03 -13.84 12.24
CA ASN A 197 5.56 -15.17 12.50
C ASN A 197 5.01 -15.80 13.79
N MET A 198 4.85 -15.01 14.84
CA MET A 198 4.36 -15.50 16.14
C MET A 198 2.87 -15.84 16.10
N THR A 199 2.09 -15.10 15.32
CA THR A 199 0.63 -15.27 15.25
C THR A 199 0.19 -16.16 14.09
N GLY A 200 1.05 -16.33 13.07
CA GLY A 200 0.72 -17.05 11.84
C GLY A 200 -0.25 -16.30 10.92
N ILE A 201 -0.56 -15.03 11.23
CA ILE A 201 -1.54 -14.24 10.49
C ILE A 201 -0.89 -13.56 9.29
N LEU A 202 -1.63 -13.53 8.17
CA LEU A 202 -1.25 -12.80 6.97
C LEU A 202 -1.49 -11.30 7.16
N HIS A 203 -0.45 -10.48 6.97
CA HIS A 203 -0.57 -9.04 7.08
C HIS A 203 -0.61 -8.38 5.69
N CYS A 204 -1.65 -7.61 5.40
CA CYS A 204 -1.75 -6.83 4.17
C CYS A 204 -1.51 -5.34 4.45
N LEU A 205 -0.38 -4.82 3.96
CA LEU A 205 0.06 -3.45 4.15
C LEU A 205 -0.29 -2.62 2.91
N LEU A 206 -1.20 -1.65 3.06
CA LEU A 206 -1.60 -0.73 2.00
C LEU A 206 -0.92 0.63 2.20
N GLY A 207 -0.43 1.24 1.13
CA GLY A 207 0.26 2.53 1.24
C GLY A 207 0.72 3.13 -0.08
N THR A 208 1.49 4.20 0.01
CA THR A 208 2.10 4.84 -1.16
C THR A 208 3.33 4.07 -1.65
N TYR A 209 3.96 4.55 -2.72
CA TYR A 209 5.22 3.99 -3.22
C TYR A 209 6.37 4.05 -2.19
N GLU A 210 6.23 4.80 -1.10
CA GLU A 210 7.17 4.75 0.03
C GLU A 210 7.30 3.33 0.62
N LEU A 211 6.26 2.48 0.50
CA LEU A 211 6.31 1.08 0.90
C LEU A 211 7.35 0.24 0.15
N LEU A 212 7.76 0.66 -1.06
CA LEU A 212 8.79 -0.05 -1.84
C LEU A 212 10.14 -0.10 -1.11
N THR A 213 10.39 0.86 -0.22
CA THR A 213 11.57 0.81 0.66
C THR A 213 11.55 -0.41 1.57
N PHE A 214 10.39 -0.87 2.04
CA PHE A 214 10.28 -2.01 2.94
C PHE A 214 10.59 -3.33 2.24
N ARG A 215 10.14 -3.46 0.97
CA ARG A 215 10.47 -4.58 0.08
C ARG A 215 11.98 -4.77 -0.05
N ASN A 216 12.71 -3.66 -0.25
CA ASN A 216 14.13 -3.68 -0.57
C ASN A 216 15.04 -3.80 0.68
N LEU A 217 14.53 -3.53 1.88
CA LEU A 217 15.34 -3.50 3.11
C LEU A 217 15.61 -4.87 3.74
N SER A 218 14.89 -5.93 3.35
CA SER A 218 15.11 -7.26 3.92
C SER A 218 14.89 -8.36 2.90
N GLY A 219 15.99 -8.98 2.44
CA GLY A 219 15.93 -10.14 1.54
C GLY A 219 15.20 -11.36 2.11
N GLN A 220 14.96 -11.39 3.43
CA GLN A 220 14.10 -12.38 4.09
C GLN A 220 12.61 -12.04 3.96
N LEU A 221 12.27 -10.75 3.97
CA LEU A 221 10.91 -10.27 3.78
C LEU A 221 10.49 -10.44 2.32
N SER A 222 11.36 -10.10 1.37
CA SER A 222 11.05 -10.20 -0.06
C SER A 222 10.64 -11.62 -0.51
N ARG A 223 11.15 -12.68 0.11
CA ARG A 223 10.74 -14.07 -0.19
C ARG A 223 9.37 -14.47 0.38
N ARG A 224 8.89 -13.81 1.44
CA ARG A 224 7.62 -14.12 2.13
C ARG A 224 6.58 -13.02 1.92
N SER A 225 6.73 -12.25 0.86
CA SER A 225 5.89 -11.10 0.56
C SER A 225 5.37 -11.21 -0.86
N VAL A 226 4.11 -10.85 -1.04
CA VAL A 226 3.49 -10.70 -2.37
C VAL A 226 3.28 -9.22 -2.63
N ASP A 227 3.76 -8.75 -3.77
CA ASP A 227 3.65 -7.37 -4.18
C ASP A 227 2.47 -7.19 -5.15
N ILE A 228 1.59 -6.23 -4.86
CA ILE A 228 0.44 -5.89 -5.68
C ILE A 228 0.49 -4.39 -6.00
N HIS A 229 0.74 -4.07 -7.27
CA HIS A 229 0.80 -2.68 -7.73
C HIS A 229 -0.57 -2.18 -8.17
N PHE A 230 -1.14 -1.25 -7.42
CA PHE A 230 -2.37 -0.56 -7.79
C PHE A 230 -2.06 0.67 -8.66
N ARG A 231 -1.99 0.42 -9.97
CA ARG A 231 -1.65 1.42 -11.00
C ARG A 231 -2.75 2.44 -11.26
N ARG A 232 -2.33 3.66 -11.61
CA ARG A 232 -3.20 4.68 -12.20
C ARG A 232 -3.53 4.36 -13.66
N TYR A 233 -4.56 5.02 -14.18
CA TYR A 233 -4.82 5.04 -15.62
C TYR A 233 -3.81 5.94 -16.33
N CYS A 234 -3.29 5.51 -17.47
CA CYS A 234 -2.34 6.28 -18.26
C CYS A 234 -2.93 6.71 -19.61
N ALA A 235 -2.69 7.97 -20.01
CA ALA A 235 -3.24 8.54 -21.24
C ALA A 235 -2.58 8.03 -22.53
N ASP A 236 -1.43 7.35 -22.43
CA ASP A 236 -0.73 6.71 -23.55
C ASP A 236 -1.28 5.31 -23.89
N SER A 237 -2.10 4.71 -23.01
CA SER A 237 -2.84 3.47 -23.30
C SER A 237 -4.28 3.78 -23.71
N PRO A 238 -4.71 3.40 -24.93
CA PRO A 238 -6.10 3.56 -25.37
C PRO A 238 -7.10 2.83 -24.47
N GLU A 239 -6.73 1.67 -23.94
CA GLU A 239 -7.55 0.88 -23.03
C GLU A 239 -7.78 1.62 -21.71
N ASP A 240 -6.72 2.21 -21.14
CA ASP A 240 -6.80 2.99 -19.91
C ASP A 240 -7.64 4.26 -20.12
N VAL A 241 -7.50 4.94 -21.26
CA VAL A 241 -8.32 6.12 -21.59
C VAL A 241 -9.80 5.74 -21.65
N GLN A 242 -10.14 4.61 -22.30
CA GLN A 242 -11.52 4.15 -22.39
C GLN A 242 -12.09 3.77 -21.02
N ALA A 243 -11.30 3.07 -20.20
CA ALA A 243 -11.69 2.73 -18.84
C ALA A 243 -11.89 3.99 -17.97
N PHE A 244 -11.01 4.98 -18.07
CA PHE A 244 -11.13 6.24 -17.34
C PHE A 244 -12.38 7.04 -17.75
N LYS A 245 -12.69 7.12 -19.05
CA LYS A 245 -13.94 7.72 -19.54
C LYS A 245 -15.18 7.00 -19.00
N SER A 246 -15.13 5.68 -18.92
CA SER A 246 -16.23 4.87 -18.36
C SER A 246 -16.45 5.16 -16.88
N VAL A 247 -15.38 5.40 -16.12
CA VAL A 247 -15.45 5.86 -14.72
C VAL A 247 -16.10 7.24 -14.62
N LEU A 248 -15.72 8.19 -15.47
CA LEU A 248 -16.35 9.52 -15.51
C LEU A 248 -17.83 9.44 -15.86
N LEU A 249 -18.20 8.60 -16.83
CA LEU A 249 -19.59 8.35 -17.20
C LEU A 249 -20.40 7.79 -16.01
N THR A 250 -19.83 6.86 -15.27
CA THR A 250 -20.48 6.27 -14.08
C THR A 250 -20.69 7.33 -13.00
N PHE A 251 -19.69 8.17 -12.72
CA PHE A 251 -19.87 9.27 -11.77
C PHE A 251 -20.90 10.28 -12.24
N GLN A 252 -20.91 10.61 -13.52
CA GLN A 252 -21.89 11.48 -14.15
C GLN A 252 -23.33 10.96 -13.95
N GLN A 253 -23.56 9.66 -14.16
CA GLN A 253 -24.88 9.03 -14.01
C GLN A 253 -25.34 8.89 -12.56
N HIS A 254 -24.40 8.85 -11.61
CA HIS A 254 -24.69 8.75 -10.18
C HIS A 254 -24.67 10.09 -9.46
N MET A 255 -24.45 11.20 -10.16
CA MET A 255 -24.46 12.51 -9.54
C MET A 255 -25.90 13.00 -9.35
N PRO A 256 -26.39 13.14 -8.09
CA PRO A 256 -27.80 13.43 -7.83
C PRO A 256 -28.10 14.91 -8.10
N LEU A 257 -28.26 15.28 -9.37
CA LEU A 257 -28.58 16.61 -9.88
C LEU A 257 -29.73 16.51 -10.90
N ALA A 258 -30.47 17.60 -11.07
CA ALA A 258 -31.64 17.63 -11.95
C ALA A 258 -31.23 17.44 -13.42
N GLU A 259 -30.09 18.01 -13.80
CA GLU A 259 -29.50 17.91 -15.12
C GLU A 259 -28.13 17.21 -15.04
N THR A 260 -27.95 16.17 -15.84
CA THR A 260 -26.72 15.38 -15.89
C THR A 260 -25.56 16.23 -16.42
N PRO A 261 -24.45 16.38 -15.66
CA PRO A 261 -23.29 17.15 -16.12
C PRO A 261 -22.57 16.43 -17.25
N ASN A 262 -21.86 17.15 -18.10
CA ASN A 262 -21.05 16.54 -19.16
C ASN A 262 -19.59 16.35 -18.72
N LEU A 263 -19.28 15.21 -18.09
CA LEU A 263 -17.93 14.93 -17.59
C LEU A 263 -17.04 14.28 -18.66
N VAL A 264 -17.62 13.45 -19.51
CA VAL A 264 -16.89 12.61 -20.49
C VAL A 264 -16.24 13.46 -21.59
N ASP A 265 -16.91 14.50 -22.06
CA ASP A 265 -16.34 15.38 -23.11
C ASP A 265 -15.12 16.17 -22.59
N HIS A 266 -15.00 16.32 -21.27
CA HIS A 266 -13.89 17.01 -20.62
C HIS A 266 -12.87 16.04 -19.99
N TRP A 267 -12.83 14.78 -20.44
CA TRP A 267 -11.98 13.75 -19.84
C TRP A 267 -10.49 14.13 -19.77
N GLU A 268 -9.96 14.88 -20.76
CA GLU A 268 -8.55 15.32 -20.77
C GLU A 268 -8.26 16.25 -19.60
N TYR A 269 -9.19 17.17 -19.29
CA TYR A 269 -9.06 18.08 -18.16
C TYR A 269 -9.16 17.31 -16.83
N PHE A 270 -10.04 16.31 -16.76
CA PHE A 270 -10.09 15.40 -15.61
C PHE A 270 -8.78 14.64 -15.44
N TYR A 271 -8.24 14.08 -16.52
CA TYR A 271 -6.98 13.35 -16.49
C TYR A 271 -5.82 14.26 -16.06
N GLU A 272 -5.68 15.45 -16.64
CA GLU A 272 -4.65 16.44 -16.30
C GLU A 272 -4.63 16.75 -14.79
N ARG A 273 -5.82 16.92 -14.19
CA ARG A 273 -5.97 17.38 -12.80
C ARG A 273 -6.02 16.26 -11.77
N THR A 274 -6.09 15.00 -12.22
CA THR A 274 -6.18 13.82 -11.32
C THR A 274 -5.11 12.77 -11.60
N LEU A 275 -4.34 12.93 -12.67
CA LEU A 275 -3.25 12.05 -13.07
C LEU A 275 -3.70 10.59 -13.27
N GLY A 276 -4.98 10.38 -13.62
CA GLY A 276 -5.57 9.05 -13.76
C GLY A 276 -5.91 8.35 -12.44
N CYS A 277 -5.91 9.08 -11.31
CA CYS A 277 -6.27 8.55 -9.99
C CYS A 277 -7.77 8.79 -9.70
N VAL A 278 -8.54 7.71 -9.62
CA VAL A 278 -10.01 7.76 -9.51
C VAL A 278 -10.51 8.38 -8.20
N GLY A 279 -9.81 8.17 -7.09
CA GLY A 279 -10.14 8.81 -5.81
C GLY A 279 -10.00 10.33 -5.86
N ILE A 280 -8.99 10.86 -6.57
CA ILE A 280 -8.85 12.32 -6.76
C ILE A 280 -10.03 12.87 -7.58
N VAL A 281 -10.50 12.11 -8.58
CA VAL A 281 -11.73 12.44 -9.33
C VAL A 281 -12.92 12.50 -8.37
N LYS A 282 -13.13 11.46 -7.55
CA LYS A 282 -14.24 11.41 -6.59
C LYS A 282 -14.22 12.60 -5.64
N ASP A 283 -13.09 12.90 -5.01
CA ASP A 283 -12.95 14.02 -4.07
C ASP A 283 -13.20 15.38 -4.73
N TRP A 284 -12.78 15.53 -5.98
CA TRP A 284 -13.04 16.74 -6.76
C TRP A 284 -14.53 16.88 -7.08
N LEU A 285 -15.18 15.81 -7.56
CA LEU A 285 -16.61 15.81 -7.86
C LEU A 285 -17.46 16.01 -6.60
N MET A 286 -17.07 15.43 -5.45
CA MET A 286 -17.72 15.66 -4.15
C MET A 286 -17.75 17.14 -3.79
N ARG A 287 -16.59 17.83 -3.92
CA ARG A 287 -16.48 19.26 -3.64
C ARG A 287 -17.29 20.11 -4.61
N ALA A 288 -17.29 19.77 -5.89
CA ALA A 288 -18.07 20.49 -6.90
C ALA A 288 -19.58 20.27 -6.71
N LEU A 289 -20.00 19.05 -6.34
CA LEU A 289 -21.40 18.72 -6.05
C LEU A 289 -21.91 19.50 -4.83
N LYS A 290 -21.11 19.58 -3.77
CA LYS A 290 -21.44 20.39 -2.59
C LYS A 290 -21.70 21.85 -2.96
N ASP A 291 -20.80 22.46 -3.72
CA ASP A 291 -20.97 23.85 -4.17
C ASP A 291 -22.18 24.06 -5.08
N ALA A 292 -22.55 23.05 -5.89
CA ALA A 292 -23.72 23.11 -6.74
C ALA A 292 -25.01 23.03 -5.92
N LEU A 293 -25.06 22.13 -4.93
CA LEU A 293 -26.21 21.97 -4.05
C LEU A 293 -26.40 23.18 -3.11
N ASP A 294 -25.32 23.74 -2.58
CA ASP A 294 -25.36 24.96 -1.75
C ASP A 294 -25.91 26.18 -2.51
N ARG A 295 -25.82 26.18 -3.84
CA ARG A 295 -26.36 27.22 -4.73
C ARG A 295 -27.67 26.82 -5.42
N GLU A 296 -28.24 25.68 -5.06
CA GLU A 296 -29.44 25.12 -5.69
C GLU A 296 -29.33 25.01 -7.23
N ALA A 297 -28.12 24.75 -7.74
CA ALA A 297 -27.87 24.63 -9.18
C ALA A 297 -28.46 23.32 -9.74
N THR A 298 -28.96 23.37 -10.98
CA THR A 298 -29.52 22.19 -11.65
C THR A 298 -28.44 21.21 -12.13
N THR A 299 -27.24 21.69 -12.41
CA THR A 299 -26.09 20.90 -12.87
C THR A 299 -24.73 21.49 -12.42
N ILE A 300 -23.65 20.74 -12.65
CA ILE A 300 -22.26 21.22 -12.50
C ILE A 300 -21.73 21.65 -13.86
N THR A 301 -21.23 22.88 -13.93
CA THR A 301 -20.59 23.43 -15.14
C THR A 301 -19.08 23.24 -15.12
N LEU A 302 -18.43 23.32 -16.28
CA LEU A 302 -16.97 23.31 -16.38
C LEU A 302 -16.30 24.40 -15.52
N LYS A 303 -16.92 25.58 -15.42
CA LYS A 303 -16.43 26.67 -14.57
C LYS A 303 -16.43 26.31 -13.09
N ASP A 304 -17.40 25.52 -12.64
CA ASP A 304 -17.47 25.07 -11.25
C ASP A 304 -16.43 23.98 -10.96
N LEU A 305 -16.21 23.08 -11.93
CA LEU A 305 -15.11 22.11 -11.85
C LEU A 305 -13.75 22.82 -11.76
N GLN A 306 -13.50 23.81 -12.61
CA GLN A 306 -12.25 24.59 -12.61
C GLN A 306 -11.95 25.27 -11.26
N LYS A 307 -12.97 25.78 -10.55
CA LYS A 307 -12.81 26.40 -9.22
C LYS A 307 -12.31 25.43 -8.15
N ARG A 308 -12.65 24.15 -8.27
CA ARG A 308 -12.31 23.10 -7.30
C ARG A 308 -11.20 22.17 -7.76
N ALA A 309 -10.66 22.41 -8.95
CA ALA A 309 -9.55 21.64 -9.49
C ALA A 309 -8.29 21.80 -8.65
N LEU A 310 -7.46 20.75 -8.58
CA LEU A 310 -6.12 20.87 -8.02
C LEU A 310 -5.30 21.88 -8.84
N SER A 311 -4.50 22.68 -8.13
CA SER A 311 -3.57 23.59 -8.80
C SER A 311 -2.52 22.81 -9.59
N VAL A 312 -1.95 23.44 -10.61
CA VAL A 312 -0.90 22.82 -11.44
C VAL A 312 0.30 22.42 -10.58
N ALA A 313 0.70 23.26 -9.62
CA ALA A 313 1.80 22.97 -8.70
C ALA A 313 1.54 21.74 -7.83
N GLN A 314 0.32 21.54 -7.35
CA GLN A 314 -0.06 20.33 -6.62
C GLN A 314 -0.02 19.10 -7.53
N CYS A 315 -0.55 19.19 -8.76
CA CYS A 315 -0.52 18.10 -9.73
C CYS A 315 0.93 17.72 -10.07
N GLN A 316 1.81 18.68 -10.30
CA GLN A 316 3.24 18.44 -10.57
C GLN A 316 3.94 17.72 -9.43
N LYS A 317 3.64 18.09 -8.18
CA LYS A 317 4.21 17.42 -7.00
C LYS A 317 3.76 15.95 -6.93
N ILE A 318 2.44 15.71 -7.02
CA ILE A 318 1.88 14.35 -6.99
C ILE A 318 2.45 13.53 -8.16
N PHE A 319 2.55 14.13 -9.35
CA PHE A 319 3.08 13.47 -10.53
C PHE A 319 4.54 13.07 -10.35
N LYS A 320 5.38 13.93 -9.74
CA LYS A 320 6.76 13.60 -9.42
C LYS A 320 6.85 12.39 -8.47
N ASP A 321 6.07 12.39 -7.40
CA ASP A 321 6.03 11.28 -6.43
C ASP A 321 5.59 9.96 -7.11
N ILE A 322 4.64 10.04 -8.04
CA ILE A 322 4.19 8.90 -8.85
C ILE A 322 5.32 8.40 -9.77
N GLN A 323 5.97 9.29 -10.52
CA GLN A 323 7.05 8.92 -11.44
C GLN A 323 8.23 8.26 -10.72
N GLU A 324 8.63 8.81 -9.56
CA GLU A 324 9.71 8.24 -8.74
C GLU A 324 9.34 6.82 -8.26
N GLY A 325 8.10 6.61 -7.84
CA GLY A 325 7.61 5.29 -7.43
C GLY A 325 7.50 4.29 -8.57
N GLU A 326 6.96 4.71 -9.73
CA GLU A 326 6.86 3.87 -10.92
C GLU A 326 8.25 3.49 -11.47
N LEU A 327 9.23 4.39 -11.39
CA LEU A 327 10.61 4.10 -11.78
C LEU A 327 11.26 3.03 -10.91
N GLN A 328 11.01 3.03 -9.60
CA GLN A 328 11.54 2.00 -8.68
C GLN A 328 11.02 0.59 -8.98
N LEU A 329 9.87 0.49 -9.65
CA LEU A 329 9.28 -0.78 -10.08
C LEU A 329 9.77 -1.23 -11.45
N SER A 330 10.39 -0.34 -12.23
CA SER A 330 10.89 -0.69 -13.55
C SER A 330 12.12 -1.61 -13.43
N GLU A 331 11.92 -2.88 -13.78
CA GLU A 331 13.02 -3.81 -14.03
C GLU A 331 13.49 -3.61 -15.46
N THR A 332 14.59 -2.89 -15.63
CA THR A 332 15.20 -2.70 -16.95
C THR A 332 15.99 -3.95 -17.33
N GLU A 333 16.16 -4.18 -18.64
CA GLU A 333 17.03 -5.25 -19.14
C GLU A 333 18.47 -5.13 -18.58
N ALA A 334 18.93 -3.91 -18.30
CA ALA A 334 20.20 -3.66 -17.63
C ALA A 334 20.23 -4.26 -16.22
N HIS A 335 19.19 -4.07 -15.41
CA HIS A 335 19.11 -4.68 -14.07
C HIS A 335 19.16 -6.22 -14.13
N VAL A 336 18.49 -6.81 -15.12
CA VAL A 336 18.52 -8.27 -15.34
C VAL A 336 19.91 -8.72 -15.78
N GLN A 337 20.56 -8.00 -16.70
CA GLN A 337 21.91 -8.30 -17.17
C GLN A 337 22.96 -8.14 -16.06
N ASP A 338 22.83 -7.14 -15.21
CA ASP A 338 23.68 -6.91 -14.05
C ASP A 338 23.54 -8.06 -13.03
N LEU A 339 22.30 -8.47 -12.72
CA LEU A 339 22.06 -9.62 -11.86
C LEU A 339 22.64 -10.90 -12.46
N ARG A 340 22.39 -11.15 -13.75
CA ARG A 340 22.97 -12.31 -14.45
C ARG A 340 24.50 -12.29 -14.41
N SER A 341 25.11 -11.12 -14.59
CA SER A 341 26.56 -10.95 -14.51
C SER A 341 27.09 -11.21 -13.09
N ALA A 342 26.42 -10.67 -12.07
CA ALA A 342 26.75 -10.91 -10.66
C ALA A 342 26.60 -12.39 -10.25
N LEU A 343 25.65 -13.10 -10.87
CA LEU A 343 25.44 -14.54 -10.69
C LEU A 343 26.39 -15.40 -11.54
N GLY A 344 27.28 -14.80 -12.33
CA GLY A 344 28.19 -15.52 -13.23
C GLY A 344 27.51 -16.17 -14.45
N LEU A 345 26.26 -15.78 -14.75
CA LEU A 345 25.46 -16.24 -15.89
C LEU A 345 25.58 -15.32 -17.12
N GLY A 346 26.42 -14.28 -17.03
CA GLY A 346 26.78 -13.42 -18.16
C GLY A 346 27.72 -14.16 -19.10
N ALA A 347 27.24 -14.50 -20.29
CA ALA A 347 28.09 -15.07 -21.34
C ALA A 347 29.17 -14.05 -21.72
N LYS A 348 30.41 -14.27 -21.26
CA LYS A 348 31.54 -13.85 -22.09
C LYS A 348 31.54 -14.80 -23.27
N PRO A 349 31.53 -14.32 -24.53
CA PRO A 349 31.99 -15.15 -25.62
C PRO A 349 33.40 -15.59 -25.21
N ILE A 350 33.60 -16.91 -25.07
CA ILE A 350 34.94 -17.46 -25.06
C ILE A 350 35.45 -17.19 -26.48
N VAL A 351 36.08 -16.03 -26.67
CA VAL A 351 36.94 -15.83 -27.81
C VAL A 351 38.12 -16.75 -27.53
N LEU A 352 38.04 -17.96 -28.08
CA LEU A 352 39.21 -18.80 -28.27
C LEU A 352 40.24 -17.91 -28.97
N PRO A 353 41.46 -17.72 -28.42
CA PRO A 353 42.47 -16.95 -29.11
C PRO A 353 42.72 -17.62 -30.46
N GLU A 354 42.44 -16.91 -31.56
CA GLU A 354 42.97 -17.32 -32.86
C GLU A 354 44.49 -17.45 -32.71
N GLU A 355 44.99 -18.64 -33.01
CA GLU A 355 46.42 -18.91 -33.04
C GLU A 355 47.06 -18.02 -34.11
N THR A 356 47.61 -16.89 -33.68
CA THR A 356 48.60 -16.17 -34.48
C THR A 356 49.91 -16.94 -34.42
N PRO A 357 50.57 -17.20 -35.57
CA PRO A 357 51.76 -18.04 -35.61
C PRO A 357 52.92 -17.38 -34.83
N LYS A 358 53.39 -18.11 -33.82
CA LYS A 358 54.51 -17.73 -32.95
C LYS A 358 55.80 -17.57 -33.75
N THR A 359 56.36 -16.36 -33.78
CA THR A 359 57.78 -16.17 -34.09
C THR A 359 58.62 -16.56 -32.88
N THR A 360 59.48 -17.55 -33.07
CA THR A 360 60.37 -18.14 -32.07
C THR A 360 61.45 -17.15 -31.60
N ARG A 361 61.58 -16.95 -30.28
CA ARG A 361 62.81 -16.45 -29.63
C ARG A 361 63.24 -17.38 -28.49
N PRO A 362 64.56 -17.61 -28.31
CA PRO A 362 65.09 -18.70 -27.48
C PRO A 362 65.02 -18.42 -25.96
N PRO A 363 65.11 -19.47 -25.12
CA PRO A 363 64.78 -19.38 -23.70
C PRO A 363 65.90 -18.72 -22.88
N LYS A 364 65.53 -17.82 -21.96
CA LYS A 364 66.44 -17.28 -20.94
C LYS A 364 66.22 -18.01 -19.60
N LYS A 365 67.29 -18.62 -19.09
CA LYS A 365 67.34 -19.40 -17.85
C LYS A 365 66.98 -18.57 -16.61
N VAL A 366 66.26 -19.21 -15.69
CA VAL A 366 65.84 -18.73 -14.37
C VAL A 366 67.03 -18.71 -13.40
N ALA A 367 66.96 -17.80 -12.41
CA ALA A 367 67.80 -17.64 -11.22
C ALA A 367 69.14 -16.89 -11.36
N LYS A 368 69.12 -15.59 -11.06
CA LYS A 368 70.21 -14.84 -10.38
C LYS A 368 69.64 -13.53 -9.82
N ARG A 369 69.54 -13.42 -8.48
CA ARG A 369 69.10 -12.20 -7.77
C ARG A 369 70.21 -11.14 -7.89
N LYS A 370 69.86 -9.89 -8.23
CA LYS A 370 70.83 -8.78 -8.26
C LYS A 370 71.17 -8.35 -6.82
N PRO A 371 72.45 -8.06 -6.48
CA PRO A 371 72.80 -7.56 -5.16
C PRO A 371 72.32 -6.11 -5.02
N LYS A 372 71.48 -5.83 -4.02
CA LYS A 372 71.19 -4.47 -3.55
C LYS A 372 71.29 -4.49 -2.03
N ARG A 373 71.97 -3.49 -1.47
CA ARG A 373 72.31 -3.34 -0.05
C ARG A 373 71.06 -2.91 0.73
N ASP A 374 70.68 -3.68 1.75
CA ASP A 374 69.57 -3.34 2.64
C ASP A 374 70.01 -2.27 3.66
N PRO A 375 69.25 -1.17 3.85
CA PRO A 375 69.55 -0.19 4.88
C PRO A 375 69.12 -0.71 6.26
N ILE A 376 70.09 -0.77 7.18
CA ILE A 376 69.92 -1.12 8.61
C ILE A 376 69.77 0.20 9.41
N GLY A 377 68.88 0.20 10.40
CA GLY A 377 68.28 1.40 11.00
C GLY A 377 69.14 2.24 11.95
N VAL A 378 68.54 3.34 12.40
CA VAL A 378 68.94 4.12 13.59
C VAL A 378 67.67 4.54 14.34
N GLN A 379 67.84 4.60 15.66
CA GLN A 379 66.89 4.51 16.77
C GLN A 379 65.93 5.68 16.97
N GLN A 380 64.88 5.37 17.75
CA GLN A 380 64.08 6.30 18.55
C GLN A 380 64.98 7.15 19.45
N ASP A 381 64.57 8.40 19.69
CA ASP A 381 64.74 9.02 21.01
C ASP A 381 63.50 9.82 21.40
N VAL A 382 63.21 9.72 22.70
CA VAL A 382 62.08 10.26 23.44
C VAL A 382 62.46 11.62 24.01
N SER A 383 61.57 12.62 23.89
CA SER A 383 61.25 13.63 24.91
C SER A 383 59.98 14.37 24.51
#